data_AF-A0A5B8A5B1-F1
#
_entry.id   AF-A0A5B8A5B1-F1
#
_cell.length_a   1.000
_cell.length_b   1.000
_cell.length_c   1.000
_cell.angle_alpha   90.00
_cell.angle_beta   90.00
_cell.angle_gamma   90.00
#
_symmetry.space_group_name_H-M   'P 1'
#
loop_
_entity.id
_entity.type
_entity.pdbx_description
1 polymer ?
#
loop_
_entity_poly.entity_id
_entity_poly.type
_entity_poly.pdbx_seq_one_letter_code
_entity_poly.pdbx_strand_id
1 'polypeptide(L)'
;MFTPSPMLLKLLYTRGSLHNTPTGVAFSLKNRLDTVRITRLDFVQIGEQRITPEHIGLDFGNGEVRPAPEVLGSAPDGLEFPVGHSIMFHLTTPALPEGIHAVQVQFAAEPFGELSVEVEDSIVNLPDDRPRIPRQDQDDYSEAAIQARQRFAEQFTGQEFKHLKQYSFDAHTLQGNCEHFTGVAQIPIGLAGPLRVNGEHAQGDFLIPLATTEGTLVASYNRGIQALNLCGGVKCTVIGDAMQRAPVFVFDDARGARDFAKWVEAEKAAIGAEAESTSRIAKLQYIDTYLANKFAYLRFNYSTGDAAGQNMVGRATFAACSWILENYKGAPVRHFYLESNFATDKKASQINVMRTRGKRVVAEAVIKRDVLQQRMRVTPEQLAYHGQVSNVGAFLSGANNNGAHSANGITAMFIATGQDVANVSESSAGVIYSEVTAERDLYLSMTIPSLIVATHGGGTGLATQNECLRMLGCVGRGTVNKFAEIVAGVVLAGELSLASAISSSDWVSSHEQYGRNR
;
A
#
# COMPACT_ATOMS: atom_id res chain seq x y z
N MET A 1 -9.20 11.30 -27.60
CA MET A 1 -10.51 10.93 -27.05
C MET A 1 -10.38 9.45 -26.74
N PHE A 2 -10.33 9.13 -25.44
CA PHE A 2 -10.14 7.77 -24.92
C PHE A 2 -11.29 6.88 -25.40
N THR A 3 -11.04 5.67 -25.88
CA THR A 3 -12.11 4.69 -26.14
C THR A 3 -11.64 3.40 -25.50
N PRO A 4 -12.18 3.04 -24.32
CA PRO A 4 -11.61 1.98 -23.51
C PRO A 4 -11.50 0.68 -24.33
N SER A 5 -10.31 0.08 -24.35
CA SER A 5 -10.11 -1.20 -25.07
C SER A 5 -11.08 -2.28 -24.56
N PRO A 6 -11.45 -3.28 -25.38
CA PRO A 6 -12.32 -4.38 -24.93
C PRO A 6 -11.82 -5.09 -23.67
N MET A 7 -10.50 -5.15 -23.45
CA MET A 7 -9.92 -5.69 -22.22
C MET A 7 -10.25 -4.85 -20.99
N LEU A 8 -10.24 -3.51 -21.11
CA LEU A 8 -10.59 -2.60 -20.02
C LEU A 8 -12.10 -2.61 -19.73
N LEU A 9 -12.94 -2.73 -20.75
CA LEU A 9 -14.39 -2.81 -20.58
C LEU A 9 -14.82 -4.04 -19.77
N LYS A 10 -14.12 -5.17 -19.92
CA LYS A 10 -14.35 -6.37 -19.08
C LYS A 10 -14.17 -6.09 -17.58
N LEU A 11 -13.36 -5.10 -17.22
CA LEU A 11 -13.17 -4.70 -15.83
C LEU A 11 -14.38 -3.95 -15.27
N LEU A 12 -15.38 -3.56 -16.06
CA LEU A 12 -16.62 -2.97 -15.53
C LEU A 12 -17.51 -4.03 -14.87
N TYR A 13 -17.49 -5.27 -15.35
CA TYR A 13 -18.31 -6.33 -14.80
C TYR A 13 -17.82 -6.79 -13.43
N THR A 14 -18.72 -6.96 -12.47
CA THR A 14 -18.40 -7.55 -11.16
C THR A 14 -18.51 -9.06 -11.24
N ARG A 15 -17.38 -9.75 -11.40
CA ARG A 15 -17.34 -11.22 -11.48
C ARG A 15 -17.97 -11.86 -10.24
N GLY A 16 -18.75 -12.92 -10.45
CA GLY A 16 -19.51 -13.62 -9.42
C GLY A 16 -20.77 -12.88 -8.98
N SER A 17 -21.21 -11.85 -9.72
CA SER A 17 -22.44 -11.12 -9.38
C SER A 17 -23.68 -11.69 -10.07
N LEU A 18 -23.51 -12.55 -11.08
CA LEU A 18 -24.63 -13.20 -11.77
C LEU A 18 -25.37 -14.15 -10.83
N HIS A 19 -26.66 -13.90 -10.60
CA HIS A 19 -27.51 -14.76 -9.78
C HIS A 19 -28.97 -14.71 -10.23
N ASN A 20 -29.72 -15.76 -9.90
CA ASN A 20 -31.17 -15.79 -10.11
C ASN A 20 -31.87 -15.00 -9.00
N THR A 21 -32.94 -14.30 -9.39
CA THR A 21 -33.87 -13.58 -8.51
C THR A 21 -35.28 -14.18 -8.69
N PRO A 22 -36.24 -13.91 -7.79
CA PRO A 22 -37.60 -14.42 -7.95
C PRO A 22 -38.29 -14.02 -9.27
N THR A 23 -37.86 -12.92 -9.89
CA THR A 23 -38.47 -12.34 -11.10
C THR A 23 -37.55 -12.38 -12.32
N GLY A 24 -36.37 -13.01 -12.21
CA GLY A 24 -35.45 -13.20 -13.33
C GLY A 24 -33.99 -13.32 -12.91
N VAL A 25 -33.10 -12.55 -13.52
CA VAL A 25 -31.63 -12.65 -13.30
C VAL A 25 -31.06 -11.28 -12.96
N ALA A 26 -30.09 -11.23 -12.06
CA ALA A 26 -29.39 -9.99 -11.74
C ALA A 26 -27.86 -10.14 -11.79
N PHE A 27 -27.19 -9.05 -12.10
CA PHE A 27 -25.73 -8.91 -12.04
C PHE A 27 -25.35 -7.44 -11.82
N SER A 28 -24.08 -7.15 -11.54
CA SER A 28 -23.62 -5.79 -11.27
C SER A 28 -22.49 -5.35 -12.21
N LEU A 29 -22.60 -4.13 -12.72
CA LEU A 29 -21.48 -3.38 -13.27
C LEU A 29 -20.98 -2.38 -12.24
N LYS A 30 -19.67 -2.26 -12.08
CA LYS A 30 -19.01 -1.25 -11.25
C LYS A 30 -18.11 -0.41 -12.13
N ASN A 31 -18.25 0.91 -12.06
CA ASN A 31 -17.37 1.80 -12.81
C ASN A 31 -15.97 1.78 -12.19
N ARG A 32 -14.98 1.31 -12.96
CA ARG A 32 -13.56 1.23 -12.54
C ARG A 32 -12.64 2.09 -13.40
N LEU A 33 -13.19 2.88 -14.33
CA LEU A 33 -12.43 3.61 -15.35
C LEU A 33 -12.42 5.11 -15.07
N ASP A 34 -13.45 5.83 -15.51
CA ASP A 34 -13.61 7.28 -15.31
C ASP A 34 -15.10 7.62 -15.15
N THR A 35 -15.43 8.77 -14.58
CA THR A 35 -16.83 9.21 -14.42
C THR A 35 -17.38 9.48 -15.81
N VAL A 36 -18.42 8.72 -16.19
CA VAL A 36 -19.05 8.79 -17.51
C VAL A 36 -20.52 9.14 -17.38
N ARG A 37 -21.13 9.54 -18.49
CA ARG A 37 -22.59 9.62 -18.59
C ARG A 37 -23.09 8.53 -19.53
N ILE A 38 -23.86 7.59 -19.01
CA ILE A 38 -24.54 6.58 -19.82
C ILE A 38 -25.69 7.28 -20.53
N THR A 39 -25.58 7.46 -21.84
CA THR A 39 -26.57 8.14 -22.67
C THR A 39 -27.61 7.18 -23.24
N ARG A 40 -27.26 5.90 -23.37
CA ARG A 40 -28.17 4.88 -23.90
C ARG A 40 -27.81 3.51 -23.37
N LEU A 41 -28.81 2.66 -23.14
CA LEU A 41 -28.65 1.23 -22.95
C LEU A 41 -29.34 0.53 -24.13
N ASP A 42 -28.60 -0.29 -24.88
CA ASP A 42 -29.13 -0.91 -26.10
C ASP A 42 -29.71 -2.30 -25.80
N PHE A 43 -28.95 -3.16 -25.14
CA PHE A 43 -29.42 -4.49 -24.71
C PHE A 43 -28.47 -5.12 -23.68
N VAL A 44 -28.99 -6.13 -23.00
CA VAL A 44 -28.17 -7.15 -22.32
C VAL A 44 -28.41 -8.48 -23.03
N GLN A 45 -27.36 -9.24 -23.28
CA GLN A 45 -27.46 -10.59 -23.84
C GLN A 45 -26.84 -11.59 -22.88
N ILE A 46 -27.58 -12.66 -22.56
CA ILE A 46 -27.09 -13.79 -21.77
C ILE A 46 -27.26 -15.07 -22.59
N GLY A 47 -26.13 -15.68 -22.96
CA GLY A 47 -26.12 -16.78 -23.93
C GLY A 47 -26.79 -16.37 -25.25
N GLU A 48 -27.85 -17.09 -25.63
CA GLU A 48 -28.64 -16.79 -26.83
C GLU A 48 -29.77 -15.78 -26.59
N GLN A 49 -30.07 -15.45 -25.33
CA GLN A 49 -31.20 -14.59 -24.99
C GLN A 49 -30.79 -13.12 -25.01
N ARG A 50 -31.46 -12.33 -25.85
CA ARG A 50 -31.29 -10.87 -25.91
C ARG A 50 -32.44 -10.17 -25.18
N ILE A 51 -32.10 -9.37 -24.19
CA ILE A 51 -33.01 -8.62 -23.32
C ILE A 51 -32.94 -7.14 -23.71
N THR A 52 -34.09 -6.57 -24.09
CA THR A 52 -34.22 -5.16 -24.48
C THR A 52 -34.41 -4.25 -23.26
N PRO A 53 -34.15 -2.93 -23.35
CA PRO A 53 -34.17 -2.02 -22.21
C PRO A 53 -35.50 -2.01 -21.43
N GLU A 54 -36.63 -2.27 -22.08
CA GLU A 54 -37.94 -2.35 -21.44
C GLU A 54 -38.05 -3.47 -20.40
N HIS A 55 -37.17 -4.48 -20.49
CA HIS A 55 -37.09 -5.63 -19.59
C HIS A 55 -35.89 -5.54 -18.65
N ILE A 56 -35.28 -4.37 -18.52
CA ILE A 56 -34.12 -4.11 -17.66
C ILE A 56 -34.50 -3.09 -16.59
N GLY A 57 -34.40 -3.49 -15.34
CA GLY A 57 -34.39 -2.61 -14.17
C GLY A 57 -32.98 -2.28 -13.73
N LEU A 58 -32.77 -1.06 -13.22
CA LEU A 58 -31.50 -0.59 -12.67
C LEU A 58 -31.70 -0.22 -11.19
N ASP A 59 -30.82 -0.71 -10.33
CA ASP A 59 -30.69 -0.32 -8.93
C ASP A 59 -29.30 0.30 -8.70
N PHE A 60 -29.29 1.47 -8.05
CA PHE A 60 -28.10 2.28 -7.80
C PHE A 60 -27.54 2.09 -6.37
N GLY A 61 -27.92 1.00 -5.71
CA GLY A 61 -27.48 0.65 -4.36
C GLY A 61 -28.41 1.16 -3.26
N ASN A 62 -29.59 1.68 -3.60
CA ASN A 62 -30.62 2.07 -2.63
C ASN A 62 -31.72 1.00 -2.46
N GLY A 63 -31.63 -0.12 -3.20
CA GLY A 63 -32.61 -1.20 -3.18
C GLY A 63 -33.88 -0.89 -3.97
N GLU A 64 -33.91 0.22 -4.70
CA GLU A 64 -35.04 0.63 -5.53
C GLU A 64 -34.74 0.33 -7.01
N VAL A 65 -35.45 -0.66 -7.56
CA VAL A 65 -35.29 -1.04 -8.97
C VAL A 65 -36.17 -0.16 -9.85
N ARG A 66 -35.56 0.63 -10.73
CA ARG A 66 -36.26 1.51 -11.68
C ARG A 66 -36.08 1.03 -13.12
N PRO A 67 -37.12 1.07 -13.98
CA PRO A 67 -36.99 0.67 -15.38
C PRO A 67 -35.93 1.51 -16.13
N ALA A 68 -35.06 0.86 -16.89
CA ALA A 68 -33.97 1.54 -17.60
C ALA A 68 -34.45 2.68 -18.54
N PRO A 69 -35.57 2.54 -19.30
CA PRO A 69 -36.07 3.63 -20.14
C PRO A 69 -36.54 4.85 -19.33
N GLU A 70 -37.05 4.64 -18.11
CA GLU A 70 -37.46 5.72 -17.22
C GLU A 70 -36.25 6.44 -16.65
N VAL A 71 -35.26 5.68 -16.16
CA VAL A 71 -34.03 6.23 -15.58
C VAL A 71 -33.29 7.08 -16.63
N LEU A 72 -33.05 6.51 -17.81
CA LEU A 72 -32.35 7.20 -18.90
C LEU A 72 -33.20 8.34 -19.48
N GLY A 73 -34.52 8.18 -19.56
CA GLY A 73 -35.43 9.23 -20.01
C GLY A 73 -35.54 10.42 -19.05
N SER A 74 -35.34 10.18 -17.75
CA SER A 74 -35.30 11.24 -16.72
C SER A 74 -33.98 12.00 -16.65
N ALA A 75 -32.95 11.53 -17.37
CA ALA A 75 -31.62 12.12 -17.45
C ALA A 75 -31.31 12.53 -18.90
N PRO A 76 -31.85 13.64 -19.41
CA PRO A 76 -31.70 14.05 -20.82
C PRO A 76 -30.25 14.28 -21.25
N ASP A 77 -29.36 14.62 -20.31
CA ASP A 77 -27.91 14.78 -20.57
C ASP A 77 -27.10 13.48 -20.31
N GLY A 78 -27.78 12.35 -20.12
CA GLY A 78 -27.20 11.06 -19.75
C GLY A 78 -27.11 10.84 -18.23
N LEU A 79 -27.22 9.58 -17.84
CA LEU A 79 -27.12 9.14 -16.45
C LEU A 79 -25.66 9.15 -16.00
N GLU A 80 -25.33 10.00 -15.02
CA GLU A 80 -24.00 10.02 -14.44
C GLU A 80 -23.70 8.69 -13.74
N PHE A 81 -22.59 8.06 -14.14
CA PHE A 81 -22.06 6.85 -13.52
C PHE A 81 -20.67 7.16 -12.97
N PRO A 82 -20.56 7.62 -11.72
CA PRO A 82 -19.27 8.03 -11.15
C PRO A 82 -18.33 6.85 -10.94
N VAL A 83 -17.02 7.09 -11.01
CA VAL A 83 -16.01 6.06 -10.67
C VAL A 83 -16.28 5.50 -9.27
N GLY A 84 -16.15 4.18 -9.14
CA GLY A 84 -16.32 3.45 -7.89
C GLY A 84 -17.76 3.09 -7.55
N HIS A 85 -18.74 3.64 -8.25
CA HIS A 85 -20.16 3.28 -8.06
C HIS A 85 -20.50 1.99 -8.80
N SER A 86 -21.53 1.31 -8.33
CA SER A 86 -22.09 0.11 -8.94
C SER A 86 -23.52 0.35 -9.37
N ILE A 87 -23.92 -0.28 -10.48
CA ILE A 87 -25.30 -0.40 -10.94
C ILE A 87 -25.62 -1.89 -10.95
N MET A 88 -26.71 -2.27 -10.30
CA MET A 88 -27.26 -3.62 -10.40
C MET A 88 -28.30 -3.65 -11.50
N PHE A 89 -28.13 -4.58 -12.43
CA PHE A 89 -29.05 -4.86 -13.53
C PHE A 89 -29.97 -5.97 -13.10
N HIS A 90 -31.28 -5.73 -13.13
CA HIS A 90 -32.33 -6.71 -12.93
C HIS A 90 -32.99 -7.00 -14.27
N LEU A 91 -32.84 -8.21 -14.78
CA LEU A 91 -33.38 -8.62 -16.07
C LEU A 91 -34.64 -9.44 -15.86
N THR A 92 -35.72 -9.07 -16.54
CA THR A 92 -36.94 -9.87 -16.59
C THR A 92 -36.73 -11.00 -17.60
N THR A 93 -36.39 -12.19 -17.12
CA THR A 93 -36.02 -13.37 -17.92
C THR A 93 -36.31 -14.65 -17.14
N PRO A 94 -36.44 -15.84 -17.77
CA PRO A 94 -36.39 -17.09 -17.04
C PRO A 94 -35.10 -17.22 -16.22
N ALA A 95 -35.20 -17.93 -15.09
CA ALA A 95 -34.02 -18.28 -14.29
C ALA A 95 -33.02 -19.09 -15.13
N LEU A 96 -31.75 -18.79 -14.96
CA LEU A 96 -30.67 -19.49 -15.67
C LEU A 96 -30.30 -20.76 -14.90
N PRO A 97 -29.97 -21.86 -15.59
CA PRO A 97 -29.44 -23.06 -14.95
C PRO A 97 -28.07 -22.78 -14.31
N GLU A 98 -27.66 -23.64 -13.39
CA GLU A 98 -26.29 -23.60 -12.86
C GLU A 98 -25.27 -23.86 -13.97
N GLY A 99 -24.15 -23.14 -13.91
CA GLY A 99 -23.11 -23.21 -14.92
C GLY A 99 -22.62 -21.85 -15.37
N ILE A 100 -21.73 -21.85 -16.37
CA ILE A 100 -21.12 -20.66 -16.95
C ILE A 100 -22.02 -20.10 -18.04
N HIS A 101 -22.26 -18.80 -17.99
CA HIS A 101 -23.06 -18.05 -18.97
C HIS A 101 -22.23 -16.90 -19.53
N ALA A 102 -22.26 -16.74 -20.85
CA ALA A 102 -21.73 -15.54 -21.49
C ALA A 102 -22.69 -14.37 -21.27
N VAL A 103 -22.19 -13.24 -20.77
CA VAL A 103 -22.96 -12.02 -20.54
C VAL A 103 -22.35 -10.89 -21.37
N GLN A 104 -23.20 -10.23 -22.16
CA GLN A 104 -22.86 -9.05 -22.94
C GLN A 104 -23.77 -7.88 -22.54
N VAL A 105 -23.19 -6.71 -22.31
CA VAL A 105 -23.93 -5.46 -22.08
C VAL A 105 -23.52 -4.44 -23.14
N GLN A 106 -24.47 -3.98 -23.93
CA GLN A 106 -24.27 -2.96 -24.96
C GLN A 106 -24.92 -1.65 -24.51
N PHE A 107 -24.13 -0.59 -24.47
CA PHE A 107 -24.58 0.74 -24.06
C PHE A 107 -23.75 1.84 -24.73
N ALA A 108 -24.25 3.08 -24.72
CA ALA A 108 -23.49 4.25 -25.12
C ALA A 108 -23.19 5.12 -23.90
N ALA A 109 -21.96 5.63 -23.82
CA ALA A 109 -21.54 6.54 -22.76
C ALA A 109 -20.67 7.67 -23.30
N GLU A 110 -20.86 8.89 -22.79
CA GLU A 110 -19.99 10.01 -23.10
C GLU A 110 -18.75 10.02 -22.20
N PRO A 111 -17.56 10.33 -22.76
CA PRO A 111 -17.30 10.77 -24.14
C PRO A 111 -16.96 9.63 -25.13
N PHE A 112 -17.23 8.37 -24.80
CA PHE A 112 -16.66 7.19 -25.47
C PHE A 112 -17.50 6.61 -26.62
N GLY A 113 -18.77 7.01 -26.73
CA GLY A 113 -19.69 6.46 -27.73
C GLY A 113 -20.18 5.06 -27.33
N GLU A 114 -20.31 4.17 -28.31
CA GLU A 114 -20.82 2.80 -28.10
C GLU A 114 -19.78 1.88 -27.47
N LEU A 115 -20.20 1.14 -26.44
CA LEU A 115 -19.38 0.25 -25.63
C LEU A 115 -20.06 -1.12 -25.49
N SER A 116 -19.26 -2.18 -25.57
CA SER A 116 -19.66 -3.58 -25.32
C SER A 116 -18.83 -4.16 -24.18
N VAL A 117 -19.49 -4.67 -23.13
CA VAL A 117 -18.86 -5.43 -22.05
C VAL A 117 -19.22 -6.89 -22.24
N GLU A 118 -18.23 -7.73 -22.55
CA GLU A 118 -18.42 -9.17 -22.80
C GLU A 118 -17.61 -10.03 -21.83
N VAL A 119 -18.29 -10.82 -21.00
CA VAL A 119 -17.68 -11.66 -19.96
C VAL A 119 -18.35 -13.03 -19.87
N GLU A 120 -17.71 -13.94 -19.13
CA GLU A 120 -18.33 -15.18 -18.65
C GLU A 120 -18.48 -15.08 -17.13
N ASP A 121 -19.65 -15.43 -16.60
CA ASP A 121 -19.89 -15.56 -15.16
C ASP A 121 -20.71 -16.82 -14.86
N SER A 122 -20.72 -17.28 -13.62
CA SER A 122 -21.37 -18.53 -13.24
C SER A 122 -22.50 -18.32 -12.24
N ILE A 123 -23.64 -18.99 -12.46
CA ILE A 123 -24.64 -19.17 -11.40
C ILE A 123 -24.32 -20.43 -10.61
N VAL A 124 -24.26 -20.26 -9.29
CA VAL A 124 -24.13 -21.36 -8.33
C VAL A 124 -25.24 -21.21 -7.29
N ASN A 125 -26.23 -22.12 -7.25
CA ASN A 125 -27.18 -22.16 -6.13
C ASN A 125 -26.53 -22.88 -4.95
N LEU A 126 -25.74 -22.16 -4.17
CA LEU A 126 -25.36 -22.65 -2.84
C LEU A 126 -26.49 -22.29 -1.86
N PRO A 127 -27.03 -23.24 -1.08
CA PRO A 127 -27.90 -22.91 0.05
C PRO A 127 -27.20 -21.90 0.95
N ASP A 128 -27.86 -20.77 1.22
CA ASP A 128 -27.26 -19.62 1.88
C ASP A 128 -27.50 -19.61 3.40
N ASP A 129 -27.48 -20.79 4.03
CA ASP A 129 -27.57 -20.94 5.50
C ASP A 129 -26.24 -20.64 6.21
N ARG A 130 -25.29 -20.01 5.51
CA ARG A 130 -23.97 -19.72 6.07
C ARG A 130 -24.08 -18.53 7.02
N PRO A 131 -23.47 -18.60 8.22
CA PRO A 131 -23.37 -17.46 9.11
C PRO A 131 -22.72 -16.28 8.39
N ARG A 132 -23.39 -15.11 8.39
CA ARG A 132 -22.90 -13.88 7.79
C ARG A 132 -22.57 -12.86 8.87
N ILE A 133 -21.45 -12.17 8.71
CA ILE A 133 -21.08 -11.05 9.57
C ILE A 133 -22.11 -9.93 9.35
N PRO A 134 -22.73 -9.40 10.42
CA PRO A 134 -23.68 -8.30 10.30
C PRO A 134 -23.07 -7.07 9.64
N ARG A 135 -23.80 -6.49 8.70
CA ARG A 135 -23.44 -5.28 7.96
C ARG A 135 -24.65 -4.37 7.82
N GLN A 136 -24.44 -3.06 7.89
CA GLN A 136 -25.46 -2.06 7.58
C GLN A 136 -25.04 -1.27 6.34
N ASP A 137 -25.92 -1.20 5.33
CA ASP A 137 -25.56 -0.60 4.04
C ASP A 137 -25.49 0.94 4.10
N GLN A 138 -26.31 1.58 4.94
CA GLN A 138 -26.35 3.05 5.06
C GLN A 138 -25.23 3.59 5.96
N ASP A 139 -25.03 2.98 7.13
CA ASP A 139 -24.01 3.40 8.09
C ASP A 139 -23.44 2.19 8.84
N ASP A 140 -22.40 1.61 8.23
CA ASP A 140 -21.69 0.47 8.80
C ASP A 140 -20.76 0.83 9.97
N TYR A 141 -20.62 2.12 10.32
CA TYR A 141 -19.77 2.59 11.42
C TYR A 141 -20.59 3.10 12.61
N SER A 142 -21.91 3.07 12.53
CA SER A 142 -22.80 3.33 13.66
C SER A 142 -22.54 2.38 14.83
N GLU A 143 -22.80 2.87 16.04
CA GLU A 143 -22.73 2.06 17.26
C GLU A 143 -23.59 0.78 17.15
N ALA A 144 -24.76 0.88 16.51
CA ALA A 144 -25.65 -0.26 16.30
C ALA A 144 -25.02 -1.33 15.39
N ALA A 145 -24.37 -0.93 14.29
CA ALA A 145 -23.68 -1.85 13.38
C ALA A 145 -22.49 -2.53 14.08
N ILE A 146 -21.69 -1.77 14.82
CA ILE A 146 -20.53 -2.26 15.57
C ILE A 146 -20.98 -3.25 16.65
N GLN A 147 -21.99 -2.90 17.44
CA GLN A 147 -22.52 -3.80 18.47
C GLN A 147 -23.15 -5.06 17.87
N ALA A 148 -23.78 -4.99 16.70
CA ALA A 148 -24.30 -6.16 16.01
C ALA A 148 -23.17 -7.15 15.66
N ARG A 149 -22.04 -6.65 15.16
CA ARG A 149 -20.84 -7.47 14.90
C ARG A 149 -20.20 -8.01 16.16
N GLN A 150 -20.11 -7.20 17.22
CA GLN A 150 -19.59 -7.66 18.51
C GLN A 150 -20.46 -8.79 19.08
N ARG A 151 -21.78 -8.63 19.12
CA ARG A 151 -22.72 -9.67 19.54
C ARG A 151 -22.61 -10.92 18.67
N PHE A 152 -22.50 -10.75 17.35
CA PHE A 152 -22.28 -11.87 16.44
C PHE A 152 -21.00 -12.63 16.77
N ALA A 153 -19.88 -11.93 17.00
CA ALA A 153 -18.61 -12.56 17.37
C ALA A 153 -18.71 -13.32 18.70
N GLU A 154 -19.37 -12.74 19.71
CA GLU A 154 -19.56 -13.37 21.02
C GLU A 154 -20.48 -14.61 20.92
N GLN A 155 -21.58 -14.52 20.18
CA GLN A 155 -22.50 -15.64 19.96
C GLN A 155 -21.86 -16.77 19.14
N PHE A 156 -21.12 -16.42 18.09
CA PHE A 156 -20.46 -17.38 17.22
C PHE A 156 -19.35 -18.16 17.96
N THR A 157 -18.64 -17.48 18.86
CA THR A 157 -17.52 -18.08 19.61
C THR A 157 -17.91 -18.65 20.98
N GLY A 158 -19.06 -18.25 21.53
CA GLY A 158 -19.45 -18.54 22.91
C GLY A 158 -18.55 -17.86 23.95
N GLN A 159 -17.91 -16.75 23.60
CA GLN A 159 -16.96 -16.01 24.46
C GLN A 159 -17.40 -14.56 24.62
N GLU A 160 -17.11 -13.95 25.76
CA GLU A 160 -17.30 -12.51 25.97
C GLU A 160 -16.01 -11.73 25.73
N PHE A 161 -16.11 -10.59 25.06
CA PHE A 161 -14.96 -9.73 24.78
C PHE A 161 -15.06 -8.41 25.56
N LYS A 162 -14.08 -8.13 26.43
CA LYS A 162 -14.02 -6.86 27.19
C LYS A 162 -13.23 -5.76 26.47
N HIS A 163 -11.96 -6.02 26.17
CA HIS A 163 -11.03 -4.98 25.69
C HIS A 163 -11.18 -4.68 24.20
N LEU A 164 -11.53 -5.68 23.39
CA LEU A 164 -11.77 -5.50 21.95
C LEU A 164 -12.77 -4.37 21.69
N LYS A 165 -13.85 -4.32 22.49
CA LYS A 165 -14.97 -3.38 22.32
C LYS A 165 -14.67 -1.97 22.83
N GLN A 166 -13.53 -1.75 23.48
CA GLN A 166 -13.21 -0.48 24.15
C GLN A 166 -12.25 0.36 23.32
N TYR A 167 -12.75 1.48 22.81
CA TYR A 167 -12.01 2.48 22.05
C TYR A 167 -12.57 3.88 22.37
N SER A 168 -11.79 4.93 22.14
CA SER A 168 -12.07 6.30 22.60
C SER A 168 -12.20 7.34 21.47
N PHE A 169 -12.46 6.89 20.24
CA PHE A 169 -12.56 7.73 19.06
C PHE A 169 -13.84 7.42 18.28
N ASP A 170 -14.27 8.37 17.45
CA ASP A 170 -15.41 8.18 16.55
C ASP A 170 -15.08 7.15 15.46
N ALA A 171 -15.86 6.06 15.41
CA ALA A 171 -15.65 4.97 14.46
C ALA A 171 -15.78 5.39 13.00
N HIS A 172 -16.50 6.48 12.69
CA HIS A 172 -16.61 7.01 11.33
C HIS A 172 -15.25 7.45 10.77
N THR A 173 -14.29 7.80 11.64
CA THR A 173 -12.92 8.14 11.22
C THR A 173 -12.17 6.97 10.58
N LEU A 174 -12.67 5.75 10.76
CA LEU A 174 -12.11 4.53 10.16
C LEU A 174 -12.59 4.29 8.72
N GLN A 175 -13.49 5.12 8.19
CA GLN A 175 -13.94 4.99 6.81
C GLN A 175 -12.75 5.06 5.85
N GLY A 176 -12.55 3.99 5.07
CA GLY A 176 -11.40 3.84 4.18
C GLY A 176 -10.12 3.30 4.84
N ASN A 177 -10.16 2.99 6.14
CA ASN A 177 -9.05 2.38 6.90
C ASN A 177 -9.37 0.96 7.38
N CYS A 178 -10.62 0.65 7.74
CA CYS A 178 -11.02 -0.68 8.20
C CYS A 178 -12.51 -0.95 7.96
N GLU A 179 -12.83 -2.03 7.24
CA GLU A 179 -14.21 -2.51 7.04
C GLU A 179 -14.67 -3.43 8.17
N HIS A 180 -15.99 -3.55 8.35
CA HIS A 180 -16.61 -4.41 9.40
C HIS A 180 -16.03 -4.15 10.80
N PHE A 181 -15.83 -2.87 11.13
CA PHE A 181 -15.19 -2.49 12.38
C PHE A 181 -15.92 -3.10 13.58
N THR A 182 -15.16 -3.81 14.42
CA THR A 182 -15.66 -4.56 15.58
C THR A 182 -14.99 -4.11 16.87
N GLY A 183 -13.79 -3.51 16.78
CA GLY A 183 -12.99 -3.17 17.95
C GLY A 183 -11.51 -2.90 17.65
N VAL A 184 -10.69 -2.84 18.69
CA VAL A 184 -9.26 -2.49 18.61
C VAL A 184 -8.34 -3.52 19.32
N ALA A 185 -7.10 -3.65 18.84
CA ALA A 185 -6.12 -4.58 19.41
C ALA A 185 -5.30 -4.04 20.61
N GLN A 186 -5.22 -2.71 20.79
CA GLN A 186 -4.48 -2.00 21.86
C GLN A 186 -3.00 -2.44 22.00
N ILE A 187 -2.08 -1.72 21.35
CA ILE A 187 -0.62 -1.99 21.42
C ILE A 187 0.04 -0.98 22.38
N PRO A 188 0.87 -1.41 23.35
CA PRO A 188 1.58 -0.49 24.25
C PRO A 188 2.50 0.45 23.49
N ILE A 189 2.54 1.73 23.90
CA ILE A 189 3.45 2.75 23.35
C ILE A 189 4.42 3.19 24.44
N GLY A 190 5.72 3.04 24.18
CA GLY A 190 6.80 3.59 24.99
C GLY A 190 7.46 4.80 24.33
N LEU A 191 8.21 5.57 25.12
CA LEU A 191 8.99 6.71 24.64
C LEU A 191 10.48 6.42 24.75
N ALA A 192 11.23 6.72 23.69
CA ALA A 192 12.69 6.72 23.68
C ALA A 192 13.22 8.11 23.32
N GLY A 193 14.35 8.52 23.92
CA GLY A 193 15.05 9.76 23.57
C GLY A 193 15.09 10.83 24.67
N PRO A 194 15.18 12.13 24.30
CA PRO A 194 15.05 12.65 22.94
C PRO A 194 16.21 12.24 22.03
N LEU A 195 15.97 12.06 20.73
CA LEU A 195 16.99 11.86 19.70
C LEU A 195 17.38 13.19 19.08
N ARG A 196 18.67 13.57 19.15
CA ARG A 196 19.21 14.72 18.43
C ARG A 196 19.45 14.35 16.96
N VAL A 197 18.68 14.94 16.05
CA VAL A 197 18.84 14.78 14.61
C VAL A 197 19.42 16.06 14.00
N ASN A 198 20.43 15.88 13.16
CA ASN A 198 21.12 16.90 12.37
C ASN A 198 20.90 16.58 10.88
N GLY A 199 19.66 16.67 10.43
CA GLY A 199 19.26 16.40 9.05
C GLY A 199 19.00 17.66 8.22
N GLU A 200 18.66 17.46 6.95
CA GLU A 200 18.27 18.54 6.04
C GLU A 200 16.82 18.99 6.31
N HIS A 201 15.99 18.08 6.83
CA HIS A 201 14.57 18.30 7.08
C HIS A 201 14.18 18.21 8.57
N ALA A 202 14.93 17.44 9.37
CA ALA A 202 14.80 17.27 10.80
C ALA A 202 16.01 17.86 11.53
N GLN A 203 15.83 18.97 12.22
CA GLN A 203 16.86 19.59 13.05
C GLN A 203 16.34 19.77 14.48
N GLY A 204 17.03 19.17 15.44
CA GLY A 204 16.70 19.31 16.86
C GLY A 204 16.47 17.97 17.57
N ASP A 205 15.75 18.04 18.69
CA ASP A 205 15.51 16.94 19.61
C ASP A 205 14.07 16.40 19.47
N PHE A 206 13.94 15.08 19.31
CA PHE A 206 12.65 14.42 19.08
C PHE A 206 12.39 13.30 20.10
N LEU A 207 11.24 13.33 20.77
CA LEU A 207 10.76 12.19 21.57
C LEU A 207 10.16 11.15 20.65
N ILE A 208 10.64 9.91 20.74
CA ILE A 208 10.35 8.85 19.80
C ILE A 208 9.27 7.91 20.36
N PRO A 209 8.03 7.92 19.82
CA PRO A 209 7.00 6.96 20.20
C PRO A 209 7.25 5.61 19.52
N LEU A 210 7.27 4.53 20.30
CA LEU A 210 7.50 3.16 19.83
C LEU A 210 6.37 2.26 20.32
N ALA A 211 5.52 1.81 19.40
CA ALA A 211 4.42 0.89 19.70
C ALA A 211 4.89 -0.56 19.58
N THR A 212 4.98 -1.31 20.68
CA THR A 212 5.53 -2.67 20.66
C THR A 212 5.03 -3.52 21.83
N THR A 213 5.05 -4.84 21.61
CA THR A 213 4.89 -5.86 22.65
C THR A 213 6.20 -6.59 22.97
N GLU A 214 7.28 -6.27 22.27
CA GLU A 214 8.61 -6.84 22.49
C GLU A 214 9.29 -6.16 23.70
N GLY A 215 9.55 -6.94 24.74
CA GLY A 215 10.30 -6.49 25.91
C GLY A 215 11.69 -5.99 25.52
N THR A 216 12.23 -5.03 26.28
CA THR A 216 13.54 -4.36 26.05
C THR A 216 13.68 -3.49 24.80
N LEU A 217 12.79 -3.57 23.80
CA LEU A 217 12.93 -2.80 22.57
C LEU A 217 13.08 -1.31 22.85
N VAL A 218 12.10 -0.70 23.54
CA VAL A 218 12.12 0.75 23.84
C VAL A 218 13.38 1.14 24.62
N ALA A 219 13.78 0.35 25.61
CA ALA A 219 14.97 0.58 26.41
C ALA A 219 16.28 0.50 25.58
N SER A 220 16.36 -0.45 24.66
CA SER A 220 17.51 -0.62 23.77
C SER A 220 17.65 0.56 22.81
N TYR A 221 16.54 0.98 22.16
CA TYR A 221 16.55 2.17 21.31
C TYR A 221 16.91 3.43 22.11
N ASN A 222 16.38 3.59 23.33
CA ASN A 222 16.74 4.69 24.21
C ASN A 222 18.24 4.71 24.56
N ARG A 223 18.85 3.55 24.86
CA ARG A 223 20.30 3.43 25.10
C ARG A 223 21.13 3.83 23.88
N GLY A 224 20.72 3.39 22.70
CA GLY A 224 21.34 3.79 21.43
C GLY A 224 21.28 5.30 21.19
N ILE A 225 20.10 5.90 21.43
CA ILE A 225 19.89 7.34 21.29
C ILE A 225 20.80 8.12 22.25
N GLN A 226 20.92 7.68 23.50
CA GLN A 226 21.83 8.30 24.47
C GLN A 226 23.29 8.29 23.99
N ALA A 227 23.77 7.17 23.43
CA ALA A 227 25.12 7.08 22.90
C ALA A 227 25.36 8.01 21.69
N LEU A 228 24.38 8.10 20.77
CA LEU A 228 24.44 9.04 19.65
C LEU A 228 24.48 10.49 20.13
N ASN A 229 23.62 10.86 21.07
CA ASN A 229 23.55 12.23 21.60
C ASN A 229 24.86 12.66 22.30
N LEU A 230 25.49 11.76 23.05
CA LEU A 230 26.82 12.00 23.66
C LEU A 230 27.91 12.29 22.60
N CYS A 231 27.66 11.90 21.35
CA CYS A 231 28.55 12.11 20.22
C CYS A 231 28.07 13.23 19.26
N GLY A 232 27.10 14.06 19.69
CA GLY A 232 26.60 15.20 18.90
C GLY A 232 25.32 14.92 18.12
N GLY A 233 24.72 13.73 18.28
CA GLY A 233 23.50 13.32 17.58
C GLY A 233 23.79 12.56 16.29
N VAL A 234 22.74 12.36 15.50
CA VAL A 234 22.81 11.63 14.22
C VAL A 234 22.64 12.58 13.05
N LYS A 235 23.48 12.45 12.03
CA LYS A 235 23.33 13.18 10.77
C LYS A 235 22.48 12.35 9.81
N CYS A 236 21.47 12.96 9.19
CA CYS A 236 20.55 12.27 8.30
C CYS A 236 20.42 12.99 6.96
N THR A 237 20.22 12.23 5.89
CA THR A 237 20.11 12.77 4.52
C THR A 237 19.18 11.90 3.68
N VAL A 238 18.18 12.52 3.04
CA VAL A 238 17.32 11.83 2.08
C VAL A 238 17.97 11.92 0.69
N ILE A 239 18.44 10.80 0.17
CA ILE A 239 19.21 10.72 -1.09
C ILE A 239 18.40 10.13 -2.26
N GLY A 240 17.12 9.83 -2.05
CA GLY A 240 16.23 9.39 -3.11
C GLY A 240 14.77 9.35 -2.68
N ASP A 241 13.88 9.61 -3.62
CA ASP A 241 12.43 9.57 -3.40
C ASP A 241 11.72 9.16 -4.69
N ALA A 242 11.12 7.97 -4.68
CA ALA A 242 10.33 7.46 -5.79
C ALA A 242 9.36 6.39 -5.30
N MET A 243 8.08 6.53 -5.63
CA MET A 243 7.07 5.48 -5.47
C MET A 243 6.72 4.88 -6.82
N GLN A 244 6.47 3.57 -6.87
CA GLN A 244 6.34 2.83 -8.11
C GLN A 244 5.05 2.05 -8.25
N ARG A 245 4.68 1.87 -9.52
CA ARG A 245 3.81 0.80 -10.02
C ARG A 245 4.49 0.16 -11.23
N ALA A 246 4.43 -1.17 -11.35
CA ALA A 246 5.07 -1.87 -12.46
C ALA A 246 4.11 -2.79 -13.21
N PRO A 247 3.42 -2.27 -14.24
CA PRO A 247 2.67 -3.08 -15.17
C PRO A 247 3.56 -4.01 -16.00
N VAL A 248 2.94 -5.06 -16.53
CA VAL A 248 3.54 -5.94 -17.53
C VAL A 248 2.63 -6.05 -18.76
N PHE A 249 3.27 -6.05 -19.93
CA PHE A 249 2.64 -6.27 -21.23
C PHE A 249 3.20 -7.57 -21.83
N VAL A 250 2.31 -8.46 -22.25
CA VAL A 250 2.64 -9.80 -22.76
C VAL A 250 2.38 -9.86 -24.25
N PHE A 251 3.37 -10.31 -25.01
CA PHE A 251 3.34 -10.41 -26.47
C PHE A 251 3.36 -11.86 -26.95
N ASP A 252 3.31 -12.05 -28.27
CA ASP A 252 3.47 -13.38 -28.89
C ASP A 252 4.91 -13.89 -28.74
N ASP A 253 5.90 -13.00 -28.85
CA ASP A 253 7.32 -13.33 -28.76
C ASP A 253 8.17 -12.20 -28.14
N ALA A 254 9.45 -12.48 -27.94
CA ALA A 254 10.42 -11.54 -27.37
C ALA A 254 10.70 -10.32 -28.28
N ARG A 255 10.50 -10.42 -29.60
CA ARG A 255 10.71 -9.31 -30.52
C ARG A 255 9.60 -8.28 -30.37
N GLY A 256 8.35 -8.72 -30.23
CA GLY A 256 7.22 -7.86 -29.91
C GLY A 256 7.46 -7.05 -28.63
N ALA A 257 7.89 -7.71 -27.55
CA ALA A 257 8.21 -7.04 -26.29
C ALA A 257 9.36 -6.02 -26.42
N ARG A 258 10.42 -6.36 -27.16
CA ARG A 258 11.55 -5.45 -27.42
C ARG A 258 11.13 -4.22 -28.24
N ASP A 259 10.35 -4.42 -29.29
CA ASP A 259 9.93 -3.32 -30.17
C ASP A 259 8.92 -2.41 -29.47
N PHE A 260 8.06 -2.97 -28.61
CA PHE A 260 7.25 -2.22 -27.67
C PHE A 260 8.09 -1.37 -26.71
N ALA A 261 9.14 -1.94 -26.09
CA ALA A 261 10.03 -1.18 -25.20
C ALA A 261 10.69 0.03 -25.88
N LYS A 262 11.12 -0.13 -27.14
CA LYS A 262 11.66 0.99 -27.94
C LYS A 262 10.62 2.07 -28.18
N TRP A 263 9.38 1.66 -28.48
CA TRP A 263 8.27 2.59 -28.68
C TRP A 263 7.91 3.34 -27.38
N VAL A 264 7.89 2.66 -26.24
CA VAL A 264 7.67 3.29 -24.93
C VAL A 264 8.70 4.37 -24.64
N GLU A 265 9.98 4.13 -24.95
CA GLU A 265 11.02 5.15 -24.77
C GLU A 265 10.82 6.34 -25.73
N ALA A 266 10.42 6.10 -26.97
CA ALA A 266 10.12 7.16 -27.94
C ALA A 266 8.90 8.01 -27.54
N GLU A 267 7.88 7.39 -26.95
CA GLU A 267 6.62 8.04 -26.56
C GLU A 267 6.57 8.45 -25.08
N LYS A 268 7.71 8.40 -24.37
CA LYS A 268 7.78 8.63 -22.92
C LYS A 268 7.18 9.96 -22.47
N ALA A 269 7.31 11.01 -23.29
CA ALA A 269 6.73 12.31 -23.00
C ALA A 269 5.19 12.29 -23.04
N ALA A 270 4.61 11.65 -24.05
CA ALA A 270 3.15 11.49 -24.17
C ALA A 270 2.61 10.60 -23.04
N ILE A 271 3.27 9.47 -22.78
CA ILE A 271 2.93 8.56 -21.67
C ILE A 271 2.97 9.31 -20.33
N GLY A 272 3.98 10.17 -20.12
CA GLY A 272 4.10 10.99 -18.92
C GLY A 272 2.97 12.00 -18.75
N ALA A 273 2.57 12.68 -19.84
CA ALA A 273 1.46 13.64 -19.81
C ALA A 273 0.15 12.96 -19.35
N GLU A 274 -0.12 11.76 -19.86
CA GLU A 274 -1.30 10.98 -19.48
C GLU A 274 -1.24 10.52 -18.03
N ALA A 275 -0.07 10.05 -17.55
CA ALA A 275 0.09 9.67 -16.15
C ALA A 275 -0.21 10.85 -15.20
N GLU A 276 0.35 12.02 -15.50
CA GLU A 276 0.26 13.21 -14.66
C GLU A 276 -1.10 13.93 -14.75
N SER A 277 -1.92 13.61 -15.75
CA SER A 277 -3.29 14.14 -15.86
C SER A 277 -4.18 13.77 -14.66
N THR A 278 -3.88 12.64 -14.01
CA THR A 278 -4.69 12.07 -12.92
C THR A 278 -4.45 12.71 -11.55
N SER A 279 -3.37 13.49 -11.40
CA SER A 279 -2.98 14.06 -10.11
C SER A 279 -2.08 15.28 -10.27
N ARG A 280 -2.38 16.35 -9.54
CA ARG A 280 -1.49 17.53 -9.45
C ARG A 280 -0.21 17.24 -8.63
N ILE A 281 -0.18 16.15 -7.86
CA ILE A 281 0.89 15.81 -6.93
C ILE A 281 1.84 14.76 -7.52
N ALA A 282 1.30 13.74 -8.20
CA ALA A 282 2.14 12.69 -8.78
C ALA A 282 2.87 13.23 -10.01
N LYS A 283 4.20 13.18 -9.99
CA LYS A 283 5.03 13.55 -11.15
C LYS A 283 5.88 12.37 -11.58
N LEU A 284 5.75 11.98 -12.86
CA LEU A 284 6.48 10.86 -13.42
C LEU A 284 7.94 11.29 -13.59
N GLN A 285 8.86 10.63 -12.89
CA GLN A 285 10.28 10.91 -12.99
C GLN A 285 10.88 10.16 -14.18
N TYR A 286 10.64 8.86 -14.26
CA TYR A 286 11.13 7.99 -15.34
C TYR A 286 10.41 6.63 -15.33
N ILE A 287 10.58 5.88 -16.42
CA ILE A 287 10.10 4.51 -16.57
C ILE A 287 11.33 3.62 -16.78
N ASP A 288 11.54 2.63 -15.91
CA ASP A 288 12.52 1.58 -16.19
C ASP A 288 11.84 0.45 -16.97
N THR A 289 12.46 -0.02 -18.04
CA THR A 289 11.93 -1.14 -18.82
C THR A 289 12.76 -2.40 -18.61
N TYR A 290 12.10 -3.50 -18.25
CA TYR A 290 12.72 -4.81 -18.06
C TYR A 290 12.05 -5.83 -18.98
N LEU A 291 12.85 -6.50 -19.80
CA LEU A 291 12.40 -7.50 -20.74
C LEU A 291 12.75 -8.89 -20.22
N ALA A 292 11.79 -9.81 -20.25
CA ALA A 292 12.01 -11.22 -19.97
C ALA A 292 11.01 -12.06 -20.76
N ASN A 293 11.48 -13.09 -21.46
CA ASN A 293 10.64 -13.88 -22.38
C ASN A 293 9.94 -12.96 -23.41
N LYS A 294 8.62 -13.11 -23.54
CA LYS A 294 7.72 -12.27 -24.34
C LYS A 294 7.04 -11.17 -23.51
N PHE A 295 7.64 -10.78 -22.39
CA PHE A 295 7.09 -9.81 -21.43
C PHE A 295 7.90 -8.51 -21.43
N ALA A 296 7.20 -7.38 -21.34
CA ALA A 296 7.79 -6.09 -21.05
C ALA A 296 7.21 -5.54 -19.74
N TYR A 297 8.04 -5.51 -18.70
CA TYR A 297 7.73 -4.84 -17.45
C TYR A 297 8.14 -3.37 -17.55
N LEU A 298 7.21 -2.47 -17.23
CA LEU A 298 7.48 -1.04 -17.18
C LEU A 298 7.35 -0.59 -15.73
N ARG A 299 8.45 -0.26 -15.05
CA ARG A 299 8.42 0.26 -13.69
C ARG A 299 8.32 1.79 -13.75
N PHE A 300 7.12 2.31 -13.55
CA PHE A 300 6.88 3.75 -13.51
C PHE A 300 7.31 4.30 -12.15
N ASN A 301 8.16 5.32 -12.14
CA ASN A 301 8.72 5.92 -10.93
C ASN A 301 8.19 7.35 -10.77
N TYR A 302 7.52 7.64 -9.66
CA TYR A 302 6.89 8.93 -9.40
C TYR A 302 7.38 9.58 -8.11
N SER A 303 7.43 10.91 -8.10
CA SER A 303 7.36 11.67 -6.84
C SER A 303 5.89 11.82 -6.41
N THR A 304 5.63 11.84 -5.09
CA THR A 304 4.25 11.73 -4.55
C THR A 304 3.93 12.72 -3.41
N GLY A 305 4.79 13.74 -3.22
CA GLY A 305 4.64 14.68 -2.10
C GLY A 305 4.76 13.99 -0.74
N ASP A 306 3.86 14.31 0.18
CA ASP A 306 3.86 13.80 1.57
C ASP A 306 3.08 12.49 1.79
N ALA A 307 2.38 12.00 0.77
CA ALA A 307 1.68 10.73 0.83
C ALA A 307 2.66 9.58 0.55
N ALA A 308 2.36 8.37 1.06
CA ALA A 308 3.07 7.16 0.63
C ALA A 308 2.89 6.92 -0.88
N GLY A 309 1.72 7.28 -1.41
CA GLY A 309 1.50 7.42 -2.86
C GLY A 309 1.08 6.16 -3.60
N GLN A 310 0.98 4.98 -2.97
CA GLN A 310 0.64 3.70 -3.63
C GLN A 310 -0.65 3.77 -4.48
N ASN A 311 -1.74 4.34 -3.95
CA ASN A 311 -3.01 4.50 -4.67
C ASN A 311 -2.91 5.54 -5.79
N MET A 312 -2.17 6.63 -5.52
CA MET A 312 -1.99 7.73 -6.46
C MET A 312 -1.21 7.26 -7.69
N VAL A 313 -0.09 6.56 -7.51
CA VAL A 313 0.70 6.02 -8.62
C VAL A 313 -0.04 4.90 -9.35
N GLY A 314 -0.86 4.11 -8.64
CA GLY A 314 -1.70 3.09 -9.27
C GLY A 314 -2.65 3.70 -10.31
N ARG A 315 -3.35 4.78 -9.95
CA ARG A 315 -4.24 5.51 -10.88
C ARG A 315 -3.48 6.15 -12.03
N ALA A 316 -2.37 6.83 -11.73
CA ALA A 316 -1.54 7.48 -12.75
C ALA A 316 -1.00 6.49 -13.78
N THR A 317 -0.47 5.35 -13.31
CA THR A 317 0.02 4.30 -14.21
C THR A 317 -1.11 3.64 -14.98
N PHE A 318 -2.29 3.47 -14.39
CA PHE A 318 -3.44 2.94 -15.11
C PHE A 318 -3.87 3.84 -16.28
N ALA A 319 -3.94 5.16 -16.09
CA ALA A 319 -4.23 6.11 -17.16
C ALA A 319 -3.18 6.03 -18.29
N ALA A 320 -1.90 6.08 -17.93
CA ALA A 320 -0.80 5.96 -18.88
C ALA A 320 -0.83 4.63 -19.65
N CYS A 321 -1.06 3.51 -18.97
CA CYS A 321 -1.16 2.20 -19.62
C CYS A 321 -2.37 2.09 -20.53
N SER A 322 -3.49 2.72 -20.17
CA SER A 322 -4.68 2.72 -21.01
C SER A 322 -4.41 3.48 -22.31
N TRP A 323 -3.74 4.64 -22.23
CA TRP A 323 -3.26 5.35 -23.42
C TRP A 323 -2.28 4.52 -24.26
N ILE A 324 -1.35 3.81 -23.62
CA ILE A 324 -0.41 2.90 -24.31
C ILE A 324 -1.16 1.83 -25.11
N LEU A 325 -2.17 1.18 -24.50
CA LEU A 325 -2.97 0.13 -25.15
C LEU A 325 -3.76 0.67 -26.34
N GLU A 326 -4.17 1.94 -26.30
CA GLU A 326 -4.87 2.59 -27.41
C GLU A 326 -3.93 3.02 -28.53
N ASN A 327 -2.73 3.51 -28.22
CA ASN A 327 -1.86 4.18 -29.19
C ASN A 327 -0.76 3.27 -29.76
N TYR A 328 -0.40 2.18 -29.09
CA TYR A 328 0.58 1.24 -29.62
C TYR A 328 -0.02 0.40 -30.76
N LYS A 329 0.46 0.61 -31.99
CA LYS A 329 0.02 -0.12 -33.19
C LYS A 329 1.01 -1.18 -33.69
N GLY A 330 2.00 -1.53 -32.87
CA GLY A 330 3.01 -2.54 -33.20
C GLY A 330 2.52 -3.97 -32.97
N ALA A 331 3.34 -4.79 -32.31
CA ALA A 331 2.97 -6.18 -32.02
C ALA A 331 1.74 -6.25 -31.09
N PRO A 332 0.79 -7.19 -31.31
CA PRO A 332 -0.39 -7.28 -30.45
C PRO A 332 -0.04 -7.56 -28.98
N VAL A 333 -0.56 -6.73 -28.07
CA VAL A 333 -0.54 -7.02 -26.63
C VAL A 333 -1.60 -8.08 -26.34
N ARG A 334 -1.18 -9.26 -25.89
CA ARG A 334 -2.07 -10.39 -25.56
C ARG A 334 -2.64 -10.30 -24.16
N HIS A 335 -1.81 -9.88 -23.20
CA HIS A 335 -2.23 -9.67 -21.82
C HIS A 335 -1.59 -8.41 -21.23
N PHE A 336 -2.31 -7.81 -20.30
CA PHE A 336 -1.89 -6.64 -19.54
C PHE A 336 -2.28 -6.86 -18.07
N TYR A 337 -1.34 -6.56 -17.18
CA TYR A 337 -1.58 -6.51 -15.74
C TYR A 337 -0.95 -5.24 -15.18
N LEU A 338 -1.69 -4.50 -14.36
CA LEU A 338 -1.21 -3.23 -13.78
C LEU A 338 -0.09 -3.43 -12.74
N GLU A 339 -0.03 -4.61 -12.13
CA GLU A 339 1.03 -5.01 -11.20
C GLU A 339 1.36 -6.48 -11.43
N SER A 340 2.65 -6.82 -11.40
CA SER A 340 3.14 -8.20 -11.55
C SER A 340 4.43 -8.42 -10.75
N ASN A 341 4.37 -8.01 -9.49
CA ASN A 341 5.43 -8.11 -8.48
C ASN A 341 6.72 -7.34 -8.75
N PHE A 342 6.74 -6.41 -9.73
CA PHE A 342 7.99 -5.78 -10.19
C PHE A 342 8.16 -4.32 -9.73
N ALA A 343 7.11 -3.65 -9.25
CA ALA A 343 7.28 -2.47 -8.39
C ALA A 343 8.02 -2.91 -7.11
N THR A 344 7.70 -4.16 -6.77
CA THR A 344 7.70 -4.90 -5.52
C THR A 344 7.06 -4.15 -4.38
N ASP A 345 5.74 -4.32 -4.24
CA ASP A 345 4.97 -3.83 -3.11
C ASP A 345 4.73 -4.96 -2.11
N LYS A 346 5.05 -4.70 -0.83
CA LYS A 346 4.87 -5.59 0.34
C LYS A 346 5.64 -6.92 0.26
N LYS A 347 6.80 -6.92 -0.42
CA LYS A 347 7.73 -8.05 -0.48
C LYS A 347 9.17 -7.54 -0.51
N ALA A 348 10.08 -8.27 0.13
CA ALA A 348 11.51 -8.02 0.00
C ALA A 348 11.95 -8.17 -1.46
N SER A 349 12.76 -7.23 -1.99
CA SER A 349 13.34 -7.35 -3.33
C SER A 349 14.66 -6.63 -3.50
N GLN A 350 15.52 -7.21 -4.35
CA GLN A 350 16.78 -6.59 -4.76
C GLN A 350 16.55 -5.30 -5.55
N ILE A 351 15.48 -5.22 -6.34
CA ILE A 351 15.19 -4.02 -7.13
C ILE A 351 14.90 -2.83 -6.22
N ASN A 352 14.21 -2.99 -5.10
CA ASN A 352 13.97 -1.88 -4.17
C ASN A 352 15.27 -1.42 -3.47
N VAL A 353 16.20 -2.34 -3.21
CA VAL A 353 17.53 -2.01 -2.66
C VAL A 353 18.35 -1.20 -3.66
N MET A 354 18.38 -1.62 -4.93
CA MET A 354 19.16 -1.00 -6.00
C MET A 354 18.50 0.27 -6.57
N ARG A 355 17.17 0.28 -6.67
CA ARG A 355 16.33 1.32 -7.24
C ARG A 355 15.24 1.64 -6.22
N THR A 356 15.53 2.64 -5.39
CA THR A 356 14.71 3.16 -4.29
C THR A 356 13.21 3.00 -4.49
N ARG A 357 12.51 2.57 -3.44
CA ARG A 357 11.04 2.59 -3.35
C ARG A 357 10.60 3.28 -2.07
N GLY A 358 9.79 4.33 -2.17
CA GLY A 358 9.62 5.30 -1.09
C GLY A 358 10.84 6.21 -0.98
N LYS A 359 11.36 6.39 0.23
CA LYS A 359 12.53 7.21 0.53
C LYS A 359 13.78 6.34 0.65
N ARG A 360 14.88 6.83 0.10
CA ARG A 360 16.24 6.34 0.39
C ARG A 360 16.87 7.33 1.35
N VAL A 361 17.14 6.88 2.57
CA VAL A 361 17.63 7.76 3.64
C VAL A 361 18.85 7.15 4.30
N VAL A 362 19.86 7.99 4.55
CA VAL A 362 21.09 7.63 5.24
C VAL A 362 21.08 8.29 6.60
N ALA A 363 21.45 7.55 7.65
CA ALA A 363 21.76 8.05 8.97
C ALA A 363 23.19 7.66 9.33
N GLU A 364 24.01 8.61 9.77
CA GLU A 364 25.42 8.40 10.08
C GLU A 364 25.85 9.15 11.35
N ALA A 365 26.83 8.58 12.06
CA ALA A 365 27.46 9.20 13.21
C ALA A 365 28.88 8.65 13.43
N VAL A 366 29.72 9.47 14.07
CA VAL A 366 31.00 9.02 14.64
C VAL A 366 30.81 8.82 16.14
N ILE A 367 30.91 7.58 16.60
CA ILE A 367 30.75 7.23 18.01
C ILE A 367 32.12 7.19 18.68
N LYS A 368 32.28 8.04 19.69
CA LYS A 368 33.55 8.15 20.41
C LYS A 368 33.88 6.86 21.16
N ARG A 369 35.16 6.50 21.18
CA ARG A 369 35.68 5.31 21.87
C ARG A 369 35.28 5.26 23.33
N ASP A 370 35.43 6.37 24.05
CA ASP A 370 35.13 6.46 25.47
C ASP A 370 33.64 6.21 25.75
N VAL A 371 32.75 6.74 24.91
CA VAL A 371 31.30 6.48 24.97
C VAL A 371 31.01 5.00 24.76
N LEU A 372 31.59 4.37 23.74
CA LEU A 372 31.41 2.93 23.50
C LEU A 372 31.89 2.09 24.68
N GLN A 373 33.08 2.37 25.20
CA GLN A 373 33.64 1.60 26.31
C GLN A 373 32.84 1.78 27.61
N GLN A 374 32.47 3.01 27.95
CA GLN A 374 31.81 3.32 29.23
C GLN A 374 30.30 3.00 29.23
N ARG A 375 29.62 3.19 28.09
CA ARG A 375 28.15 3.07 28.01
C ARG A 375 27.69 1.79 27.33
N MET A 376 28.47 1.30 26.37
CA MET A 376 28.11 0.15 25.54
C MET A 376 28.98 -1.10 25.78
N ARG A 377 30.05 -0.96 26.59
CA ARG A 377 30.97 -2.04 27.00
C ARG A 377 31.63 -2.77 25.82
N VAL A 378 31.89 -2.03 24.74
CA VAL A 378 32.56 -2.53 23.52
C VAL A 378 33.58 -1.52 23.04
N THR A 379 34.50 -1.94 22.15
CA THR A 379 35.42 -1.04 21.45
C THR A 379 35.03 -0.85 19.99
N PRO A 380 35.46 0.25 19.33
CA PRO A 380 35.30 0.44 17.89
C PRO A 380 35.76 -0.75 17.05
N GLU A 381 36.91 -1.35 17.38
CA GLU A 381 37.46 -2.51 16.66
C GLU A 381 36.54 -3.72 16.73
N GLN A 382 35.94 -3.99 17.90
CA GLN A 382 35.03 -5.11 18.08
C GLN A 382 33.79 -4.95 17.20
N LEU A 383 33.21 -3.74 17.14
CA LEU A 383 32.03 -3.47 16.32
C LEU A 383 32.35 -3.51 14.82
N ALA A 384 33.47 -2.92 14.40
CA ALA A 384 33.90 -2.97 12.99
C ALA A 384 34.17 -4.40 12.53
N TYR A 385 34.82 -5.22 13.36
CA TYR A 385 35.06 -6.63 13.05
C TYR A 385 33.75 -7.44 13.05
N HIS A 386 32.88 -7.23 14.03
CA HIS A 386 31.56 -7.88 14.05
C HIS A 386 30.74 -7.53 12.79
N GLY A 387 30.78 -6.28 12.33
CA GLY A 387 30.15 -5.88 11.06
C GLY A 387 30.66 -6.68 9.87
N GLN A 388 31.98 -6.94 9.78
CA GLN A 388 32.53 -7.80 8.72
C GLN A 388 32.02 -9.24 8.80
N VAL A 389 31.93 -9.81 10.01
CA VAL A 389 31.40 -11.16 10.23
C VAL A 389 29.91 -11.22 9.84
N SER A 390 29.11 -10.27 10.29
CA SER A 390 27.67 -10.19 9.98
C SER A 390 27.41 -9.98 8.49
N ASN A 391 28.27 -9.23 7.78
CA ASN A 391 28.19 -9.08 6.33
C ASN A 391 28.32 -10.42 5.59
N VAL A 392 29.26 -11.29 6.02
CA VAL A 392 29.39 -12.64 5.45
C VAL A 392 28.13 -13.46 5.73
N GLY A 393 27.59 -13.38 6.94
CA GLY A 393 26.34 -14.07 7.31
C GLY A 393 25.11 -13.60 6.51
N ALA A 394 24.96 -12.29 6.34
CA ALA A 394 23.88 -11.69 5.56
C ALA A 394 23.97 -12.09 4.08
N PHE A 395 25.17 -12.10 3.51
CA PHE A 395 25.39 -12.56 2.14
C PHE A 395 25.03 -14.03 1.97
N LEU A 396 25.51 -14.92 2.85
CA LEU A 396 25.24 -16.36 2.77
C LEU A 396 23.75 -16.69 2.93
N SER A 397 23.03 -15.94 3.78
CA SER A 397 21.60 -16.14 4.02
C SER A 397 20.70 -15.50 2.97
N GLY A 398 21.24 -14.65 2.09
CA GLY A 398 20.45 -13.88 1.13
C GLY A 398 19.59 -12.79 1.79
N ALA A 399 19.96 -12.34 2.99
CA ALA A 399 19.26 -11.26 3.68
C ALA A 399 19.39 -9.94 2.90
N ASN A 400 18.30 -9.18 2.80
CA ASN A 400 18.28 -7.82 2.23
C ASN A 400 18.69 -6.74 3.24
N ASN A 401 19.20 -7.18 4.39
CA ASN A 401 19.66 -6.36 5.48
C ASN A 401 20.90 -7.01 6.11
N ASN A 402 22.01 -6.28 6.16
CA ASN A 402 23.25 -6.73 6.80
C ASN A 402 23.42 -6.21 8.25
N GLY A 403 22.45 -5.45 8.74
CA GLY A 403 22.32 -5.04 10.12
C GLY A 403 21.64 -6.08 11.00
N ALA A 404 21.36 -5.68 12.24
CA ALA A 404 20.85 -6.57 13.26
C ALA A 404 19.31 -6.57 13.35
N HIS A 405 18.64 -5.42 13.34
CA HIS A 405 17.19 -5.38 13.65
C HIS A 405 16.42 -4.14 13.18
N SER A 406 16.77 -3.49 12.06
CA SER A 406 16.02 -2.33 11.55
C SER A 406 14.49 -2.53 11.50
N ALA A 407 14.03 -3.76 11.22
CA ALA A 407 12.63 -4.15 11.23
C ALA A 407 11.91 -3.81 12.54
N ASN A 408 12.57 -3.98 13.70
CA ASN A 408 11.97 -3.75 15.02
C ASN A 408 11.59 -2.28 15.20
N GLY A 409 12.54 -1.37 15.01
CA GLY A 409 12.33 0.07 15.16
C GLY A 409 11.36 0.63 14.13
N ILE A 410 11.47 0.17 12.87
CA ILE A 410 10.56 0.59 11.80
C ILE A 410 9.14 0.12 12.09
N THR A 411 8.94 -1.13 12.50
CA THR A 411 7.61 -1.66 12.85
C THR A 411 7.00 -0.89 14.02
N ALA A 412 7.79 -0.65 15.07
CA ALA A 412 7.31 0.06 16.26
C ALA A 412 6.93 1.52 15.95
N MET A 413 7.71 2.20 15.11
CA MET A 413 7.36 3.53 14.59
C MET A 413 6.13 3.47 13.70
N PHE A 414 6.03 2.48 12.80
CA PHE A 414 4.94 2.36 11.83
C PHE A 414 3.58 2.19 12.49
N ILE A 415 3.50 1.32 13.50
CA ILE A 415 2.29 1.13 14.30
C ILE A 415 1.96 2.42 15.07
N ALA A 416 2.97 3.03 15.70
CA ALA A 416 2.78 4.25 16.50
C ALA A 416 2.29 5.43 15.64
N THR A 417 2.73 5.55 14.39
CA THR A 417 2.48 6.74 13.55
C THR A 417 1.54 6.47 12.37
N GLY A 418 0.86 5.32 12.34
CA GLY A 418 -0.20 5.04 11.36
C GLY A 418 0.28 4.80 9.94
N GLN A 419 1.48 4.25 9.80
CA GLN A 419 2.02 3.80 8.52
C GLN A 419 1.42 2.44 8.13
N ASP A 420 1.56 2.05 6.87
CA ASP A 420 1.19 0.70 6.45
C ASP A 420 2.26 -0.30 6.94
N VAL A 421 1.93 -1.02 8.02
CA VAL A 421 2.85 -1.98 8.67
C VAL A 421 3.29 -3.10 7.72
N ALA A 422 2.51 -3.46 6.70
CA ALA A 422 2.92 -4.46 5.73
C ALA A 422 4.11 -4.00 4.88
N ASN A 423 4.34 -2.69 4.75
CA ASN A 423 5.53 -2.15 4.09
C ASN A 423 6.82 -2.37 4.88
N VAL A 424 6.78 -2.90 6.11
CA VAL A 424 7.98 -3.38 6.83
C VAL A 424 8.74 -4.41 5.99
N SER A 425 8.04 -5.26 5.23
CA SER A 425 8.65 -6.25 4.32
C SER A 425 9.62 -5.64 3.29
N GLU A 426 9.54 -4.34 3.05
CA GLU A 426 10.41 -3.58 2.15
C GLU A 426 11.27 -2.58 2.91
N SER A 427 10.66 -1.87 3.87
CA SER A 427 11.30 -0.80 4.64
C SER A 427 12.34 -1.34 5.60
N SER A 428 12.28 -2.62 5.99
CA SER A 428 13.28 -3.27 6.82
C SER A 428 14.60 -3.54 6.10
N ALA A 429 14.68 -3.34 4.78
CA ALA A 429 15.96 -3.42 4.07
C ALA A 429 16.97 -2.44 4.68
N GLY A 430 18.24 -2.83 4.76
CA GLY A 430 19.26 -2.06 5.45
C GLY A 430 20.64 -2.31 4.88
N VAL A 431 21.39 -1.24 4.69
CA VAL A 431 22.81 -1.32 4.32
C VAL A 431 23.60 -0.58 5.39
N ILE A 432 24.18 -1.35 6.31
CA ILE A 432 25.01 -0.88 7.40
C ILE A 432 26.48 -0.93 6.98
N TYR A 433 27.20 0.12 7.32
CA TYR A 433 28.65 0.20 7.19
C TYR A 433 29.25 0.73 8.48
N SER A 434 30.39 0.15 8.87
CA SER A 434 31.13 0.55 10.06
C SER A 434 32.63 0.46 9.82
N GLU A 435 33.37 1.47 10.26
CA GLU A 435 34.83 1.49 10.21
C GLU A 435 35.44 2.22 11.42
N VAL A 436 36.70 1.92 11.71
CA VAL A 436 37.46 2.61 12.75
C VAL A 436 38.13 3.84 12.13
N THR A 437 37.90 5.03 12.69
CA THR A 437 38.46 6.28 12.19
C THR A 437 39.96 6.41 12.54
N ALA A 438 40.63 7.41 11.98
CA ALA A 438 42.03 7.71 12.31
C ALA A 438 42.22 8.06 13.80
N GLU A 439 41.22 8.71 14.41
CA GLU A 439 41.15 9.05 15.83
C GLU A 439 40.82 7.84 16.71
N ARG A 440 40.64 6.66 16.10
CA ARG A 440 40.24 5.41 16.74
C ARG A 440 38.84 5.46 17.34
N ASP A 441 37.94 6.24 16.76
CA ASP A 441 36.50 6.20 17.03
C ASP A 441 35.81 5.25 16.03
N LEU A 442 34.49 5.07 16.13
CA LEU A 442 33.70 4.26 15.20
C LEU A 442 32.86 5.17 14.29
N TYR A 443 33.12 5.19 13.00
CA TYR A 443 32.13 5.66 12.03
C TYR A 443 31.09 4.56 11.81
N LEU A 444 29.80 4.90 11.94
CA LEU A 444 28.68 4.00 11.72
C LEU A 444 27.65 4.68 10.81
N SER A 445 27.22 3.99 9.78
CA SER A 445 26.22 4.47 8.82
C SER A 445 25.18 3.39 8.54
N MET A 446 23.92 3.79 8.40
CA MET A 446 22.80 2.96 7.99
C MET A 446 22.09 3.65 6.84
N THR A 447 22.00 2.95 5.70
CA THR A 447 21.14 3.35 4.59
C THR A 447 19.90 2.47 4.57
N ILE A 448 18.72 3.08 4.67
CA ILE A 448 17.44 2.42 4.39
C ILE A 448 17.10 2.69 2.93
N PRO A 449 17.18 1.70 2.02
CA PRO A 449 17.08 1.94 0.59
C PRO A 449 15.65 2.12 0.11
N SER A 450 14.68 1.62 0.86
CA SER A 450 13.28 1.54 0.45
C SER A 450 12.28 1.82 1.59
N LEU A 451 12.45 2.96 2.26
CA LEU A 451 11.60 3.37 3.38
C LEU A 451 10.27 3.95 2.88
N ILE A 452 9.17 3.25 3.12
CA ILE A 452 7.84 3.72 2.73
C ILE A 452 7.16 4.38 3.91
N VAL A 453 7.03 5.70 3.86
CA VAL A 453 6.44 6.49 4.93
C VAL A 453 5.55 7.60 4.38
N ALA A 454 4.60 8.04 5.20
CA ALA A 454 3.67 9.11 4.93
C ALA A 454 3.44 9.96 6.19
N THR A 455 3.15 11.23 5.98
CA THR A 455 2.64 12.14 7.02
C THR A 455 1.23 12.65 6.68
N HIS A 456 0.64 12.10 5.62
CA HIS A 456 -0.72 12.36 5.15
C HIS A 456 -1.34 11.13 4.46
N GLY A 457 -2.61 10.86 4.74
CA GLY A 457 -3.38 9.74 4.18
C GLY A 457 -3.21 8.43 4.95
N GLY A 458 -4.06 7.43 4.64
CA GLY A 458 -4.08 6.16 5.36
C GLY A 458 -4.29 6.33 6.87
N GLY A 459 -3.56 5.54 7.66
CA GLY A 459 -3.68 5.54 9.12
C GLY A 459 -3.13 6.78 9.83
N THR A 460 -2.45 7.69 9.14
CA THR A 460 -1.78 8.87 9.74
C THR A 460 -2.74 9.89 10.39
N GLY A 461 -4.01 9.85 9.97
CA GLY A 461 -5.08 10.70 10.51
C GLY A 461 -5.83 10.09 11.70
N LEU A 462 -5.58 8.82 12.04
CA LEU A 462 -6.26 8.13 13.13
C LEU A 462 -5.82 8.67 14.49
N ALA A 463 -6.67 8.53 15.51
CA ALA A 463 -6.55 9.21 16.80
C ALA A 463 -5.12 9.14 17.40
N THR A 464 -4.71 7.95 17.88
CA THR A 464 -3.41 7.77 18.54
C THR A 464 -2.23 8.00 17.60
N GLN A 465 -2.40 7.61 16.33
CA GLN A 465 -1.37 7.74 15.30
C GLN A 465 -1.03 9.21 15.00
N ASN A 466 -2.06 10.05 14.95
CA ASN A 466 -1.90 11.48 14.71
C ASN A 466 -1.23 12.17 15.88
N GLU A 467 -1.56 11.80 17.13
CA GLU A 467 -0.88 12.30 18.33
C GLU A 467 0.61 11.98 18.31
N CYS A 468 0.99 10.75 17.93
CA CYS A 468 2.39 10.36 17.79
C CYS A 468 3.12 11.13 16.67
N LEU A 469 2.47 11.39 15.53
CA LEU A 469 3.03 12.24 14.49
C LEU A 469 3.18 13.71 14.94
N ARG A 470 2.23 14.24 15.71
CA ARG A 470 2.31 15.59 16.30
C ARG A 470 3.46 15.69 17.30
N MET A 471 3.69 14.66 18.11
CA MET A 471 4.83 14.57 19.04
C MET A 471 6.17 14.72 18.31
N LEU A 472 6.28 14.17 17.10
CA LEU A 472 7.46 14.31 16.23
C LEU A 472 7.49 15.63 15.43
N GLY A 473 6.40 16.39 15.44
CA GLY A 473 6.19 17.55 14.57
C GLY A 473 6.18 17.15 13.09
N CYS A 474 5.62 15.99 12.77
CA CYS A 474 5.55 15.38 11.44
C CYS A 474 4.11 15.31 10.92
N VAL A 475 3.36 16.40 11.11
CA VAL A 475 2.00 16.57 10.57
C VAL A 475 2.00 17.76 9.63
N GLY A 476 1.30 17.62 8.51
CA GLY A 476 1.14 18.67 7.52
C GLY A 476 2.11 18.55 6.34
N ARG A 477 1.98 19.47 5.39
CA ARG A 477 2.71 19.45 4.12
C ARG A 477 4.21 19.68 4.33
N GLY A 478 5.03 18.97 3.56
CA GLY A 478 6.49 19.06 3.57
C GLY A 478 7.17 18.33 4.73
N THR A 479 6.45 17.47 5.46
CA THR A 479 6.98 16.84 6.69
C THR A 479 7.40 15.37 6.50
N VAL A 480 7.16 14.77 5.33
CA VAL A 480 7.48 13.34 5.13
C VAL A 480 8.98 13.07 5.16
N ASN A 481 9.81 13.97 4.62
CA ASN A 481 11.27 13.78 4.64
C ASN A 481 11.84 14.00 6.05
N LYS A 482 11.26 14.94 6.81
CA LYS A 482 11.57 15.09 8.24
C LYS A 482 11.30 13.77 8.99
N PHE A 483 10.14 13.16 8.73
CA PHE A 483 9.79 11.88 9.34
C PHE A 483 10.74 10.75 8.89
N ALA A 484 11.12 10.70 7.61
CA ALA A 484 12.08 9.72 7.09
C ALA A 484 13.47 9.83 7.76
N GLU A 485 13.98 11.04 7.96
CA GLU A 485 15.24 11.29 8.67
C GLU A 485 15.16 10.85 10.14
N ILE A 486 14.05 11.16 10.83
CA ILE A 486 13.84 10.71 12.22
C ILE A 486 13.83 9.17 12.29
N VAL A 487 13.10 8.50 11.40
CA VAL A 487 13.06 7.02 11.34
C VAL A 487 14.46 6.45 11.12
N ALA A 488 15.23 7.00 10.19
CA ALA A 488 16.61 6.55 9.94
C ALA A 488 17.51 6.72 11.17
N GLY A 489 17.41 7.85 11.86
CA GLY A 489 18.15 8.10 13.10
C GLY A 489 17.78 7.14 14.23
N VAL A 490 16.50 6.83 14.38
CA VAL A 490 16.00 5.81 15.32
C VAL A 490 16.57 4.44 14.99
N VAL A 491 16.55 4.04 13.71
CA VAL A 491 17.11 2.77 13.27
C VAL A 491 18.61 2.69 13.58
N LEU A 492 19.41 3.71 13.24
CA LEU A 492 20.84 3.73 13.55
C LEU A 492 21.10 3.59 15.07
N ALA A 493 20.28 4.23 15.91
CA ALA A 493 20.36 4.11 17.36
C ALA A 493 20.13 2.66 17.82
N GLY A 494 19.08 2.04 17.30
CA GLY A 494 18.78 0.63 17.57
C GLY A 494 19.95 -0.27 17.16
N GLU A 495 20.46 -0.11 15.95
CA GLU A 495 21.57 -0.90 15.40
C GLU A 495 22.82 -0.79 16.27
N LEU A 496 23.21 0.43 16.65
CA LEU A 496 24.33 0.67 17.56
C LEU A 496 24.16 -0.06 18.89
N SER A 497 22.95 0.03 19.49
CA SER A 497 22.68 -0.62 20.76
C SER A 497 22.71 -2.14 20.65
N LEU A 498 22.04 -2.73 19.67
CA LEU A 498 21.97 -4.19 19.55
C LEU A 498 23.32 -4.79 19.16
N ALA A 499 24.03 -4.20 18.20
CA ALA A 499 25.37 -4.63 17.83
C ALA A 499 26.32 -4.62 19.04
N SER A 500 26.23 -3.60 19.88
CA SER A 500 27.01 -3.52 21.13
C SER A 500 26.62 -4.61 22.14
N ALA A 501 25.33 -4.91 22.30
CA ALA A 501 24.88 -5.98 23.19
C ALA A 501 25.35 -7.37 22.74
N ILE A 502 25.35 -7.62 21.43
CA ILE A 502 25.84 -8.88 20.86
C ILE A 502 27.36 -8.98 21.04
N SER A 503 28.10 -7.93 20.68
CA SER A 503 29.58 -7.92 20.75
C SER A 503 30.15 -7.93 22.18
N SER A 504 29.38 -7.46 23.18
CA SER A 504 29.76 -7.56 24.60
C SER A 504 29.33 -8.87 25.26
N SER A 505 28.59 -9.76 24.56
CA SER A 505 27.95 -10.95 25.13
C SER A 505 26.88 -10.67 26.22
N ASP A 506 26.45 -9.43 26.40
CA ASP A 506 25.40 -9.04 27.37
C ASP A 506 23.97 -9.38 26.88
N TRP A 507 23.81 -9.78 25.61
CA TRP A 507 22.51 -9.99 24.95
C TRP A 507 21.58 -11.00 25.67
N VAL A 508 22.10 -12.14 26.14
CA VAL A 508 21.30 -13.20 26.78
C VAL A 508 20.73 -12.75 28.12
N SER A 509 21.55 -12.07 28.94
CA SER A 509 21.14 -11.64 30.29
C SER A 509 20.03 -10.58 30.29
N SER A 510 20.04 -9.67 29.31
CA SER A 510 19.04 -8.60 29.21
C SER A 510 17.67 -9.11 28.75
N HIS A 511 17.66 -10.07 27.82
CA HIS A 511 16.41 -10.74 27.40
C HIS A 511 15.81 -11.57 28.54
N GLU A 512 16.64 -12.25 29.35
CA GLU A 512 16.15 -13.02 30.49
C GLU A 512 15.54 -12.15 31.60
N GLN A 513 16.08 -10.95 31.84
CA GLN A 513 15.63 -10.07 32.93
C GLN A 513 14.35 -9.29 32.59
N TYR A 514 14.18 -8.86 31.33
CA TYR A 514 13.12 -7.93 30.93
C TYR A 514 12.19 -8.46 29.83
N GLY A 515 12.56 -9.56 29.15
CA GLY A 515 11.78 -10.17 28.06
C GLY A 515 10.96 -11.38 28.49
N ARG A 516 11.10 -11.87 29.73
CA ARG A 516 10.26 -12.94 30.27
C ARG A 516 8.93 -12.38 30.77
N ASN A 517 7.91 -12.46 29.93
CA ASN A 517 6.53 -12.52 30.40
C ASN A 517 6.32 -13.93 30.98
N ARG A 518 6.38 -14.08 32.31
CA ARG A 518 5.98 -15.32 33.00
C ARG A 518 4.47 -15.40 33.10
#